data_AF-A0AAV4K5C8-F1
#
_entry.id   AF-A0AAV4K5C8-F1
#
_cell.length_a   1.000
_cell.length_b   1.000
_cell.length_c   1.000
_cell.angle_alpha   90.00
_cell.angle_beta   90.00
_cell.angle_gamma   90.00
#
_symmetry.space_group_name_H-M   'P 1'
#
loop_
_entity.id
_entity.type
_entity.pdbx_description
1 polymer ?
#
loop_
_entity_poly.entity_id
_entity_poly.type
_entity_poly.pdbx_seq_one_letter_code
_entity_poly.pdbx_strand_id
1 'polypeptide(L)' 'MGLFSSKPPQAQAVQRAGIDLKCDHCAHDLFFQGEAQLHSQVATLFGLEGWEPNATYYACERCGRLHWFRSPESA' A
#
# COMPACT_ATOMS: atom_id res chain seq x y z
N MET A 1 -8.88 -9.99 28.18
CA MET A 1 -8.45 -9.04 27.15
C MET A 1 -7.80 -9.83 26.04
N GLY A 2 -8.60 -10.27 25.06
CA GLY A 2 -8.12 -10.91 23.85
C GLY A 2 -8.74 -10.23 22.65
N LEU A 3 -8.31 -10.61 21.44
CA LEU A 3 -8.93 -10.31 20.14
C LEU A 3 -8.26 -9.22 19.28
N PHE A 4 -6.95 -9.32 19.02
CA PHE A 4 -6.39 -8.82 17.75
C PHE A 4 -5.28 -9.77 17.26
N SER A 5 -5.66 -10.95 16.79
CA SER A 5 -4.75 -11.80 16.00
C SER A 5 -4.91 -11.44 14.53
N SER A 6 -4.45 -10.26 14.14
CA SER A 6 -4.30 -9.94 12.72
C SER A 6 -3.18 -10.84 12.20
N LYS A 7 -3.50 -11.75 11.27
CA LYS A 7 -2.49 -12.57 10.57
C LYS A 7 -1.40 -11.63 10.05
N PRO A 8 -0.10 -11.91 10.31
CA PRO A 8 0.97 -11.05 9.82
C PRO A 8 0.86 -10.92 8.30
N PRO A 9 1.07 -9.70 7.75
CA PRO A 9 1.04 -9.50 6.31
C PRO A 9 2.06 -10.44 5.67
N GLN A 10 1.61 -11.20 4.67
CA GLN A 10 2.44 -12.17 3.98
C GLN A 10 2.95 -11.55 2.68
N ALA A 11 4.26 -11.70 2.42
CA ALA A 11 4.82 -11.23 1.17
C ALA A 11 4.33 -12.10 0.01
N GLN A 12 3.98 -11.47 -1.11
CA GLN A 12 3.43 -12.14 -2.28
C GLN A 12 3.91 -11.48 -3.57
N ALA A 13 3.87 -12.23 -4.67
CA ALA A 13 4.04 -11.68 -6.00
C ALA A 13 2.84 -10.79 -6.36
N VAL A 14 3.11 -9.70 -7.07
CA VAL A 14 2.11 -8.68 -7.39
C VAL A 14 2.13 -8.42 -8.88
N GLN A 15 0.94 -8.32 -9.49
CA GLN A 15 0.78 -7.81 -10.85
C GLN A 15 0.03 -6.49 -10.86
N ARG A 16 0.48 -5.56 -11.70
CA ARG A 16 -0.17 -4.27 -11.94
C ARG A 16 -0.31 -4.04 -13.43
N ALA A 17 -1.53 -3.74 -13.87
CA ALA A 17 -1.85 -3.56 -15.30
C ALA A 17 -1.40 -4.74 -16.19
N GLY A 18 -1.46 -5.98 -15.67
CA GLY A 18 -1.02 -7.19 -16.38
C GLY A 18 0.50 -7.40 -16.43
N ILE A 19 1.28 -6.63 -15.67
CA ILE A 19 2.74 -6.73 -15.61
C ILE A 19 3.17 -7.15 -14.21
N ASP A 20 4.05 -8.15 -14.11
CA ASP A 20 4.66 -8.56 -12.85
C ASP A 20 5.51 -7.43 -12.27
N LEU A 21 5.20 -7.03 -11.04
CA LEU A 21 5.96 -6.02 -10.33
C LEU A 21 7.32 -6.59 -9.92
N LYS A 22 8.39 -5.89 -10.30
CA LYS A 22 9.76 -6.14 -9.83
C LYS A 22 10.28 -4.89 -9.13
N CYS A 23 11.02 -5.10 -8.04
CA CYS A 23 11.63 -4.02 -7.28
C CYS A 23 12.67 -3.33 -8.15
N ASP A 24 12.50 -2.02 -8.38
CA ASP A 24 13.38 -1.21 -9.23
C ASP A 24 14.78 -1.03 -8.61
N HIS A 25 14.92 -1.31 -7.31
CA HIS A 25 16.18 -1.22 -6.58
C HIS A 25 16.97 -2.54 -6.55
N CYS A 26 16.31 -3.68 -6.30
CA CYS A 26 16.98 -4.96 -6.04
C CYS A 26 16.48 -6.14 -6.90
N ALA A 27 15.60 -5.88 -7.86
CA ALA A 27 14.98 -6.85 -8.78
C ALA A 27 14.18 -8.00 -8.12
N HIS A 28 13.90 -7.93 -6.82
CA HIS A 28 13.02 -8.90 -6.15
C HIS A 28 11.55 -8.72 -6.56
N ASP A 29 10.72 -9.71 -6.22
CA ASP A 29 9.37 -9.89 -6.74
C ASP A 29 8.34 -10.27 -5.68
N LEU A 30 8.72 -10.31 -4.41
CA LEU A 30 7.78 -10.45 -3.30
C LEU A 30 7.64 -9.13 -2.54
N PHE A 31 6.40 -8.81 -2.20
CA PHE A 31 6.03 -7.55 -1.58
C PHE A 31 4.98 -7.73 -0.49
N PHE A 32 5.07 -6.89 0.54
CA PHE A 32 3.98 -6.64 1.48
C PHE A 32 3.09 -5.53 0.93
N GLN A 33 1.78 -5.79 0.82
CA GLN A 33 0.81 -4.79 0.40
C GLN A 33 0.31 -3.99 1.61
N GLY A 34 0.12 -2.69 1.41
CA GLY A 34 -0.61 -1.83 2.34
C GLY A 34 -1.28 -0.66 1.64
N GLU A 35 -1.98 0.15 2.43
CA GLU A 35 -2.66 1.36 1.98
C GLU A 35 -2.18 2.53 2.83
N ALA A 36 -2.02 3.70 2.21
CA ALA A 36 -1.77 4.94 2.92
C ALA A 36 -2.69 6.06 2.41
N GLN A 37 -3.12 6.90 3.34
CA GLN A 37 -3.81 8.13 3.05
C GLN A 37 -2.80 9.18 2.57
N LEU A 38 -3.11 9.88 1.48
CA LEU A 38 -2.22 10.91 0.91
C LEU A 38 -2.44 12.31 1.50
N HIS A 39 -3.27 12.46 2.55
CA HIS A 39 -3.55 13.74 3.18
C HIS A 39 -2.61 14.07 4.33
N SER A 40 -2.46 15.37 4.60
CA SER A 40 -1.87 15.87 5.83
C SER A 40 -2.87 15.71 6.99
N GLN A 41 -2.35 15.44 8.19
CA GLN A 41 -3.10 15.05 9.40
C GLN A 41 -4.20 16.04 9.88
N VAL A 42 -4.35 17.19 9.22
CA VAL A 42 -5.31 18.23 9.57
C VAL A 42 -6.71 17.98 8.99
N ALA A 43 -6.85 17.14 7.95
CA ALA A 43 -8.14 16.83 7.33
C ALA A 43 -9.02 15.89 8.20
N THR A 44 -8.39 14.97 8.94
CA THR A 44 -9.08 14.02 9.84
C THR A 44 -9.77 14.70 11.02
N LEU A 45 -9.35 15.91 11.41
CA LEU A 45 -9.95 16.66 12.52
C LEU A 45 -11.25 17.40 12.15
N PHE A 46 -11.55 17.57 10.85
CA PHE A 46 -12.68 18.37 10.37
C PHE A 46 -13.77 17.58 9.63
N GLY A 47 -13.77 16.24 9.70
CA GLY A 47 -14.93 15.42 9.31
C GLY A 47 -15.34 15.50 7.84
N LEU A 48 -14.39 15.75 6.93
CA LEU A 48 -14.63 15.72 5.49
C LEU A 48 -14.43 14.30 4.95
N GLU A 49 -15.22 13.36 5.45
CA GLU A 49 -15.25 11.98 4.98
C GLU A 49 -15.99 11.92 3.64
N GLY A 50 -15.28 11.82 2.52
CA GLY A 50 -15.96 11.55 1.25
C GLY A 50 -15.15 11.50 -0.03
N TRP A 51 -13.93 12.02 -0.08
CA TRP A 51 -13.13 11.99 -1.32
C TRP A 51 -11.65 12.18 -1.01
N GLU A 52 -11.05 11.21 -0.32
CA GLU A 52 -9.63 11.32 0.02
C GLU A 52 -8.81 10.39 -0.89
N PRO A 53 -7.88 10.91 -1.73
CA PRO A 53 -6.96 10.07 -2.49
C PRO A 53 -6.18 9.13 -1.57
N ASN A 54 -6.47 7.84 -1.72
CA ASN A 54 -5.71 6.75 -1.11
C ASN A 54 -4.67 6.23 -2.11
N ALA A 55 -3.54 5.78 -1.60
CA ALA A 55 -2.53 5.07 -2.37
C ALA A 55 -2.35 3.66 -1.83
N THR A 56 -2.38 2.67 -2.73
CA THR A 56 -1.86 1.34 -2.46
C THR A 56 -0.35 1.38 -2.58
N TYR A 57 0.37 0.81 -1.62
CA TYR A 57 1.80 0.60 -1.73
C TYR A 57 2.18 -0.87 -1.65
N TYR A 58 3.31 -1.20 -2.25
CA TYR A 58 3.95 -2.51 -2.16
C TYR A 58 5.38 -2.33 -1.65
N ALA A 59 5.64 -2.81 -0.44
CA ALA A 59 6.96 -2.78 0.18
C ALA A 59 7.73 -4.04 -0.19
N CYS A 60 8.90 -3.88 -0.84
CA CYS A 60 9.74 -5.01 -1.19
C CYS A 60 10.16 -5.78 0.07
N GLU A 61 9.90 -7.08 0.09
CA GLU A 61 10.22 -7.93 1.25
C GLU A 61 11.73 -7.99 1.55
N ARG A 62 12.56 -7.84 0.52
CA ARG A 62 14.03 -7.92 0.63
C ARG A 62 14.70 -6.63 1.06
N CYS A 63 14.33 -5.49 0.48
CA CYS A 63 15.05 -4.22 0.67
C CYS A 63 14.19 -3.06 1.18
N GLY A 64 12.90 -3.29 1.45
CA GLY A 64 11.99 -2.29 1.99
C GLY A 64 11.58 -1.16 1.03
N ARG A 65 12.02 -1.19 -0.24
CA ARG A 65 11.64 -0.18 -1.24
C ARG A 65 10.12 -0.17 -1.43
N LEU A 66 9.51 1.02 -1.35
CA LEU A 66 8.08 1.22 -1.53
C LEU A 66 7.75 1.57 -2.98
N HIS A 67 6.82 0.84 -3.57
CA HIS A 67 6.20 1.16 -4.85
C HIS A 67 4.79 1.70 -4.59
N TRP A 68 4.58 2.98 -4.88
CA TRP A 68 3.33 3.68 -4.63
C TRP A 68 2.46 3.73 -5.88
N PHE A 69 1.19 3.43 -5.71
CA PHE A 69 0.20 3.50 -6.78
C PHE A 69 -1.06 4.18 -6.27
N ARG A 70 -1.57 5.14 -7.04
CA ARG A 70 -2.87 5.78 -6.75
C ARG A 70 -4.00 4.74 -6.89
N SER A 71 -4.98 4.80 -5.99
CA SER A 71 -6.16 3.94 -6.07
C SER A 71 -7.02 4.29 -7.28
N PRO A 72 -7.51 3.30 -8.06
CA PRO A 72 -8.26 3.54 -9.30
C PRO A 72 -9.61 4.24 -9.10
N GLU A 73 -10.19 4.25 -7.89
CA GLU A 73 -11.46 4.95 -7.62
C GLU A 73 -11.33 6.48 -7.58
N SER A 74 -10.10 6.99 -7.47
CA SER A 74 -9.84 8.43 -7.27
C SER A 74 -9.62 9.20 -8.57
N ALA A 75 -9.89 8.60 -9.74
CA ALA A 75 -9.67 9.17 -11.06
C ALA A 75 -10.92 9.89 -11.62
#